data_AF-A0A6A9SW97-F1
#
_entry.id   AF-A0A6A9SW97-F1
#
_cell.length_a   1.000
_cell.length_b   1.000
_cell.length_c   1.000
_cell.angle_alpha   90.00
_cell.angle_beta   90.00
_cell.angle_gamma   90.00
#
_symmetry.space_group_name_H-M   'P 1'
#
loop_
_entity.id
_entity.type
_entity.pdbx_description
1 polymer ?
#
loop_
_entity_poly.entity_id
_entity_poly.type
_entity_poly.pdbx_seq_one_letter_code
_entity_poly.pdbx_strand_id
1 'polypeptide(L)'
;MNDETKANPTTLSRRRVLKAGAVTSGALLIGGTGVAAAYDFPSTNENNEAKGWPYVDELDDDNCEVTLEFVNDTNSLAYFEYRIDGETPEEADTPHPVISGDVIYPGVTVDGRGESDPVVEIRTFNATSMVEIRLALGGERDWDFDWTPFTVPSCDPETKNDCKDGGWEAYGFRNQGQCIRYVNTGKDSR
;
A
#
# COMPACT_ATOMS: atom_id res chain seq x y z
N MET A 1 -21.27 -26.59 50.41
CA MET A 1 -22.00 -26.90 49.17
C MET A 1 -20.97 -27.17 48.10
N ASN A 2 -20.76 -28.46 47.83
CA ASN A 2 -20.41 -29.15 46.58
C ASN A 2 -19.47 -28.37 45.63
N ASP A 3 -18.20 -28.75 45.47
CA ASP A 3 -17.74 -29.88 44.62
C ASP A 3 -18.52 -29.98 43.31
N GLU A 4 -17.90 -29.60 42.20
CA GLU A 4 -17.87 -30.46 41.02
C GLU A 4 -16.80 -29.97 40.03
N THR A 5 -15.72 -30.73 40.01
CA THR A 5 -14.74 -30.79 38.94
C THR A 5 -15.39 -31.41 37.71
N LYS A 6 -15.37 -30.77 36.54
CA LYS A 6 -15.67 -31.45 35.26
C LYS A 6 -14.56 -31.26 34.24
N ALA A 7 -13.84 -32.37 34.05
CA ALA A 7 -12.96 -32.62 32.93
C ALA A 7 -13.73 -33.27 31.75
N ASN A 8 -13.09 -33.18 30.57
CA ASN A 8 -13.23 -34.01 29.36
C ASN A 8 -14.43 -33.75 28.41
N PRO A 9 -14.32 -34.06 27.08
CA PRO A 9 -13.44 -35.08 26.49
C PRO A 9 -12.63 -34.71 25.23
N THR A 10 -11.47 -35.36 25.16
CA THR A 10 -10.68 -35.67 23.95
C THR A 10 -11.52 -36.38 22.90
N THR A 11 -11.50 -35.94 21.63
CA THR A 11 -12.04 -36.76 20.53
C THR A 11 -11.26 -36.61 19.20
N LEU A 12 -10.56 -37.71 18.87
CA LEU A 12 -10.33 -38.32 17.55
C LEU A 12 -9.52 -37.59 16.46
N SER A 13 -8.24 -37.96 16.43
CA SER A 13 -7.37 -37.97 15.25
C SER A 13 -7.97 -38.81 14.11
N ARG A 14 -8.20 -38.22 12.94
CA ARG A 14 -8.43 -38.94 11.67
C ARG A 14 -7.15 -38.90 10.83
N ARG A 15 -6.36 -39.97 10.89
CA ARG A 15 -5.30 -40.24 9.90
C ARG A 15 -5.95 -40.59 8.55
N ARG A 16 -5.78 -39.72 7.55
CA ARG A 16 -6.04 -40.08 6.15
C ARG A 16 -4.82 -40.82 5.61
N VAL A 17 -5.06 -42.05 5.16
CA VAL A 17 -4.11 -42.86 4.41
C VAL A 17 -4.08 -42.32 2.97
N LEU A 18 -2.95 -41.75 2.55
CA LEU A 18 -2.70 -41.41 1.16
C LEU A 18 -2.05 -42.61 0.47
N LYS A 19 -2.73 -43.12 -0.56
CA LYS A 19 -2.21 -44.15 -1.47
C LYS A 19 -1.09 -43.55 -2.32
N ALA A 20 0.05 -44.24 -2.33
CA ALA A 20 1.17 -43.96 -3.22
C ALA A 20 0.77 -44.23 -4.68
N GLY A 21 0.76 -43.18 -5.49
CA GLY A 21 0.72 -43.26 -6.95
C GLY A 21 2.12 -42.99 -7.50
N ALA A 22 2.59 -43.88 -8.38
CA ALA A 22 3.92 -43.86 -8.98
C ALA A 22 4.18 -42.55 -9.75
N VAL A 23 5.34 -41.94 -9.50
CA VAL A 23 5.84 -40.79 -10.27
C VAL A 23 6.84 -41.29 -11.29
N THR A 24 6.48 -41.17 -12.56
CA THR A 24 7.37 -41.33 -13.71
C THR A 24 8.34 -40.14 -13.78
N SER A 25 9.63 -40.41 -13.68
CA SER A 25 10.70 -39.42 -13.83
C SER A 25 10.79 -38.94 -15.28
N GLY A 26 10.27 -37.74 -15.53
CA GLY A 26 10.63 -36.93 -16.70
C GLY A 26 11.71 -35.93 -16.29
N ALA A 27 12.91 -36.07 -16.85
CA ALA A 27 13.98 -35.09 -16.67
C ALA A 27 13.59 -33.79 -17.41
N LEU A 28 13.17 -32.78 -16.66
CA LEU A 28 12.94 -31.43 -17.16
C LEU A 28 14.27 -30.66 -17.12
N LEU A 29 14.79 -30.30 -18.30
CA LEU A 29 15.90 -29.35 -18.42
C LEU A 29 15.38 -27.96 -18.02
N ILE A 30 15.62 -27.57 -16.77
CA ILE A 30 15.36 -26.22 -16.29
C ILE A 30 16.48 -25.34 -16.84
N GLY A 31 16.20 -24.61 -17.92
CA GLY A 31 17.00 -23.46 -18.29
C GLY A 31 16.95 -22.47 -17.15
N GLY A 32 18.11 -22.17 -16.55
CA GLY A 32 18.22 -21.20 -15.47
C GLY A 32 17.88 -19.81 -15.98
N THR A 33 16.64 -19.37 -15.81
CA THR A 33 16.32 -17.95 -15.73
C THR A 33 16.98 -17.47 -14.44
N GLY A 34 18.10 -16.74 -14.56
CA GLY A 34 18.66 -16.01 -13.43
C GLY A 34 17.58 -15.04 -12.95
N VAL A 35 17.00 -15.32 -11.79
CA VAL A 35 16.17 -14.34 -11.09
C VAL A 35 17.14 -13.23 -10.73
N ALA A 36 16.96 -12.04 -11.32
CA ALA A 36 17.71 -10.88 -10.85
C ALA A 36 17.45 -10.76 -9.34
N ALA A 37 18.52 -10.59 -8.56
CA ALA A 37 18.36 -10.39 -7.12
C ALA A 37 17.51 -9.12 -6.92
N ALA A 38 16.49 -9.21 -6.07
CA ALA A 38 15.73 -8.04 -5.66
C ALA A 38 16.68 -7.00 -5.05
N TYR A 39 16.43 -5.73 -5.34
CA TYR A 39 17.18 -4.64 -4.72
C TYR A 39 16.94 -4.66 -3.20
N ASP A 40 18.02 -4.55 -2.42
CA ASP A 40 17.98 -4.58 -0.96
C ASP A 40 17.89 -3.15 -0.44
N PHE A 41 16.68 -2.73 -0.07
CA PHE A 41 16.43 -1.38 0.43
C PHE A 41 17.00 -1.21 1.85
N PRO A 42 17.90 -0.23 2.08
CA PRO A 42 18.60 -0.08 3.35
C PRO A 42 17.74 0.52 4.47
N SER A 43 16.55 1.05 4.17
CA SER A 43 15.69 1.74 5.13
C SER A 43 14.20 1.43 4.92
N THR A 44 13.37 2.04 5.78
CA THR A 44 11.90 2.11 5.65
C THR A 44 11.47 3.57 5.82
N ASN A 45 10.23 3.91 5.47
CA ASN A 45 9.71 5.26 5.68
C ASN A 45 9.80 5.69 7.16
N GLU A 46 9.44 4.80 8.10
CA GLU A 46 9.49 5.07 9.54
C GLU A 46 10.93 5.24 10.05
N ASN A 47 11.86 4.47 9.50
CA ASN A 47 13.29 4.64 9.81
C ASN A 47 13.82 5.98 9.33
N ASN A 48 13.31 6.47 8.19
CA ASN A 48 13.71 7.76 7.65
C ASN A 48 13.18 8.91 8.53
N GLU A 49 11.88 8.89 8.85
CA GLU A 49 11.24 9.85 9.74
C GLU A 49 12.02 9.95 11.08
N ALA A 50 12.29 8.82 11.72
CA ALA A 50 13.00 8.77 13.00
C ALA A 50 14.44 9.32 12.95
N LYS A 51 15.06 9.40 11.78
CA LYS A 51 16.44 9.88 11.57
C LYS A 51 16.52 11.28 10.97
N GLY A 52 15.39 11.90 10.63
CA GLY A 52 15.37 13.16 9.88
C GLY A 52 15.86 12.99 8.43
N TRP A 53 15.69 11.80 7.85
CA TRP A 53 15.86 11.56 6.42
C TRP A 53 14.51 11.75 5.71
N PRO A 54 14.45 11.95 4.38
CA PRO A 54 13.22 12.20 3.67
C PRO A 54 12.22 11.07 3.85
N TYR A 55 11.00 11.45 4.17
CA TYR A 55 9.91 10.55 4.50
C TYR A 55 8.59 11.12 3.97
N VAL A 56 7.54 10.32 4.08
CA VAL A 56 6.18 10.71 3.73
C VAL A 56 5.22 10.38 4.86
N ASP A 57 4.34 11.32 5.18
CA ASP A 57 3.28 11.18 6.17
C ASP A 57 1.90 11.29 5.52
N GLU A 58 0.91 10.65 6.15
CA GLU A 58 -0.50 10.85 5.83
C GLU A 58 -1.03 12.07 6.60
N LEU A 59 -1.60 13.04 5.89
CA LEU A 59 -2.24 14.21 6.50
C LEU A 59 -3.75 14.07 6.62
N ASP A 60 -4.38 13.50 5.60
CA ASP A 60 -5.83 13.39 5.51
C ASP A 60 -6.22 12.24 4.59
N ASP A 61 -7.35 11.60 4.88
CA ASP A 61 -7.96 10.58 4.07
C ASP A 61 -9.44 10.91 3.84
N ASP A 62 -9.86 10.93 2.58
CA ASP A 62 -11.27 11.14 2.20
C ASP A 62 -11.66 10.10 1.15
N ASN A 63 -12.93 10.06 0.78
CA ASN A 63 -13.46 9.06 -0.12
C ASN A 63 -12.80 9.18 -1.50
N CYS A 64 -12.16 8.09 -1.96
CA CYS A 64 -11.33 8.03 -3.15
C CYS A 64 -10.03 8.85 -3.10
N GLU A 65 -9.63 9.42 -1.97
CA GLU A 65 -8.42 10.24 -1.94
C GLU A 65 -7.61 10.13 -0.65
N VAL A 66 -6.31 10.38 -0.79
CA VAL A 66 -5.40 10.52 0.34
C VAL A 66 -4.49 11.71 0.10
N THR A 67 -4.29 12.51 1.13
CA THR A 67 -3.38 13.65 1.13
C THR A 67 -2.11 13.29 1.89
N LEU A 68 -0.98 13.35 1.21
CA LEU A 68 0.33 12.98 1.73
C LEU A 68 1.23 14.20 1.83
N GLU A 69 2.03 14.25 2.89
CA GLU A 69 3.09 15.22 3.14
C GLU A 69 4.45 14.58 2.87
N PHE A 70 5.19 15.10 1.89
CA PHE A 70 6.54 14.66 1.56
C PHE A 70 7.54 15.62 2.19
N VAL A 71 8.36 15.13 3.09
CA VAL A 71 9.27 15.96 3.90
C VAL A 71 10.71 15.65 3.53
N ASN A 72 11.54 16.67 3.38
CA ASN A 72 12.98 16.56 3.20
C ASN A 72 13.71 17.63 4.02
N ASP A 73 14.30 17.22 5.14
CA ASP A 73 15.13 18.05 6.02
C ASP A 73 16.63 17.93 5.73
N THR A 74 16.98 17.47 4.52
CA THR A 74 18.37 17.26 4.13
C THR A 74 18.78 18.21 3.01
N ASN A 75 20.07 18.54 2.95
CA ASN A 75 20.65 19.32 1.86
C ASN A 75 20.89 18.46 0.60
N SER A 76 19.87 17.73 0.17
CA SER A 76 19.90 16.78 -0.93
C SER A 76 18.55 16.75 -1.66
N LEU A 77 18.52 16.18 -2.85
CA LEU A 77 17.28 15.98 -3.60
C LEU A 77 16.65 14.64 -3.23
N ALA A 78 15.36 14.63 -2.93
CA ALA A 78 14.56 13.41 -2.77
C ALA A 78 13.54 13.32 -3.91
N TYR A 79 13.44 12.14 -4.54
CA TYR A 79 12.43 11.87 -5.56
C TYR A 79 11.61 10.66 -5.10
N PHE A 80 10.44 10.96 -4.55
CA PHE A 80 9.49 9.95 -4.09
C PHE A 80 8.68 9.45 -5.27
N GLU A 81 8.85 8.19 -5.61
CA GLU A 81 8.04 7.53 -6.63
C GLU A 81 6.71 7.08 -6.03
N TYR A 82 5.64 7.16 -6.81
CA TYR A 82 4.32 6.70 -6.40
C TYR A 82 3.69 5.76 -7.43
N ARG A 83 2.84 4.86 -6.92
CA ARG A 83 1.88 4.12 -7.74
C ARG A 83 0.51 4.13 -7.09
N ILE A 84 -0.52 4.07 -7.93
CA ILE A 84 -1.93 4.14 -7.52
C ILE A 84 -2.53 2.76 -7.69
N ASP A 85 -3.20 2.26 -6.65
CA ASP A 85 -3.91 0.97 -6.64
C ASP A 85 -3.05 -0.24 -7.07
N GLY A 86 -1.73 -0.16 -6.82
CA GLY A 86 -0.76 -1.19 -7.20
C GLY A 86 -0.49 -1.27 -8.71
N GLU A 87 -0.98 -0.33 -9.50
CA GLU A 87 -0.82 -0.30 -10.95
C GLU A 87 0.51 0.33 -11.37
N THR A 88 1.17 -0.25 -12.36
CA THR A 88 2.29 0.40 -13.06
C THR A 88 1.72 1.34 -14.12
N PRO A 89 1.97 2.66 -14.05
CA PRO A 89 1.46 3.61 -15.04
C PRO A 89 2.00 3.29 -16.44
N GLU A 90 1.19 3.54 -17.48
CA GLU A 90 1.61 3.28 -18.88
C GLU A 90 2.86 4.08 -19.27
N GLU A 91 3.04 5.26 -18.69
CA GLU A 91 4.19 6.13 -18.88
C GLU A 91 5.48 5.65 -18.19
N ALA A 92 5.41 4.65 -17.31
CA ALA A 92 6.57 4.10 -16.62
C ALA A 92 7.33 3.13 -17.54
N ASP A 93 7.98 3.66 -18.57
CA ASP A 93 8.70 2.88 -19.60
C ASP A 93 10.24 2.98 -19.51
N THR A 94 10.72 3.88 -18.67
CA THR A 94 12.15 4.18 -18.52
C THR A 94 12.78 3.23 -17.51
N PRO A 95 13.83 2.46 -17.86
CA PRO A 95 14.50 1.55 -16.94
C PRO A 95 15.00 2.26 -15.68
N HIS A 96 14.74 1.66 -14.51
CA HIS A 96 15.17 2.23 -13.23
C HIS A 96 16.69 2.13 -13.07
N PRO A 97 17.40 3.23 -12.77
CA PRO A 97 18.87 3.24 -12.74
C PRO A 97 19.44 2.54 -11.49
N VAL A 98 18.64 2.37 -10.44
CA VAL A 98 19.06 1.77 -9.16
C VAL A 98 18.54 0.34 -9.00
N ILE A 99 17.35 0.06 -9.54
CA ILE A 99 16.61 -1.19 -9.30
C ILE A 99 16.62 -1.96 -10.62
N SER A 100 17.49 -2.97 -10.71
CA SER A 100 17.64 -3.73 -11.95
C SER A 100 16.36 -4.47 -12.31
N GLY A 101 15.90 -4.29 -13.56
CA GLY A 101 14.69 -4.95 -14.06
C GLY A 101 13.38 -4.23 -13.72
N ASP A 102 13.46 -3.04 -13.12
CA ASP A 102 12.31 -2.20 -12.83
C ASP A 102 12.28 -0.94 -13.73
N VAL A 103 11.23 -0.15 -13.60
CA VAL A 103 11.01 1.13 -14.30
C VAL A 103 10.93 2.29 -13.31
N ILE A 104 11.16 3.51 -13.82
CA ILE A 104 10.92 4.75 -13.07
C ILE A 104 9.43 5.05 -13.09
N TYR A 105 8.85 5.20 -11.91
CA TYR A 105 7.45 5.61 -11.74
C TYR A 105 7.34 7.14 -11.70
N PRO A 106 6.15 7.70 -11.94
CA PRO A 106 5.86 9.09 -11.60
C PRO A 106 6.24 9.40 -10.15
N GLY A 107 6.61 10.64 -9.88
CA GLY A 107 7.11 10.98 -8.56
C GLY A 107 7.02 12.46 -8.18
N VAL A 108 7.20 12.69 -6.89
CA VAL A 108 7.24 13.99 -6.22
C VAL A 108 8.69 14.33 -5.91
N THR A 109 9.16 15.47 -6.41
CA THR A 109 10.50 15.97 -6.08
C THR A 109 10.42 16.92 -4.89
N VAL A 110 11.22 16.66 -3.86
CA VAL A 110 11.39 17.56 -2.72
C VAL A 110 12.86 17.95 -2.66
N ASP A 111 13.19 19.17 -3.11
CA ASP A 111 14.56 19.64 -3.24
C ASP A 111 14.97 20.45 -2.00
N GLY A 112 15.64 19.80 -1.05
CA GLY A 112 16.16 20.45 0.16
C GLY A 112 17.51 21.15 -0.04
N ARG A 113 18.04 21.20 -1.27
CA ARG A 113 19.38 21.76 -1.50
C ARG A 113 19.41 23.27 -1.31
N GLY A 114 20.25 23.72 -0.39
CA GLY A 114 20.42 25.14 -0.07
C GLY A 114 19.39 25.69 0.90
N GLU A 115 18.46 24.85 1.37
CA GLU A 115 17.43 25.23 2.32
C GLU A 115 17.91 25.02 3.76
N SER A 116 17.49 25.90 4.66
CA SER A 116 17.86 25.85 6.09
C SER A 116 16.80 25.20 6.97
N ASP A 117 15.58 25.10 6.46
CA ASP A 117 14.43 24.48 7.11
C ASP A 117 13.97 23.28 6.27
N PRO A 118 13.23 22.31 6.86
CA PRO A 118 12.64 21.21 6.11
C PRO A 118 11.80 21.71 4.93
N VAL A 119 12.04 21.14 3.76
CA VAL A 119 11.19 21.37 2.58
C VAL A 119 10.06 20.37 2.60
N VAL A 120 8.84 20.89 2.40
CA VAL A 120 7.60 20.10 2.44
C VAL A 120 6.84 20.28 1.15
N GLU A 121 6.42 19.17 0.55
CA GLU A 121 5.48 19.14 -0.58
C GLU A 121 4.23 18.36 -0.16
N ILE A 122 3.06 18.93 -0.39
CA ILE A 122 1.78 18.27 -0.10
C ILE A 122 1.12 17.87 -1.42
N ARG A 123 0.66 16.61 -1.51
CA ARG A 123 -0.08 16.11 -2.68
C ARG A 123 -1.28 15.30 -2.26
N THR A 124 -2.40 15.56 -2.93
CA THR A 124 -3.59 14.73 -2.86
C THR A 124 -3.62 13.80 -4.06
N PHE A 125 -3.82 12.52 -3.81
CA PHE A 125 -3.91 11.46 -4.81
C PHE A 125 -5.33 10.93 -4.84
N ASN A 126 -5.86 10.71 -6.05
CA ASN A 126 -7.11 9.97 -6.23
C ASN A 126 -6.77 8.50 -6.41
N ALA A 127 -7.35 7.62 -5.59
CA ALA A 127 -7.14 6.18 -5.62
C ALA A 127 -8.41 5.46 -5.16
N THR A 128 -8.58 4.19 -5.52
CA THR A 128 -9.75 3.40 -5.11
C THR A 128 -9.48 2.51 -3.90
N SER A 129 -8.20 2.27 -3.59
CA SER A 129 -7.77 1.33 -2.57
C SER A 129 -6.53 1.81 -1.84
N MET A 130 -5.49 2.23 -2.56
CA MET A 130 -4.23 2.64 -1.94
C MET A 130 -3.35 3.51 -2.83
N VAL A 131 -2.46 4.24 -2.19
CA VAL A 131 -1.30 4.88 -2.80
C VAL A 131 -0.05 4.28 -2.17
N GLU A 132 0.91 3.87 -2.97
CA GLU A 132 2.18 3.34 -2.47
C GLU A 132 3.31 4.26 -2.86
N ILE A 133 4.15 4.61 -1.89
CA ILE A 133 5.28 5.52 -2.06
C ILE A 133 6.60 4.78 -1.83
N ARG A 134 7.61 5.02 -2.66
CA ARG A 134 8.98 4.58 -2.40
C ARG A 134 9.97 5.72 -2.57
N LEU A 135 11.15 5.58 -1.98
CA LEU A 135 12.30 6.45 -2.25
C LEU A 135 13.45 5.59 -2.76
N ALA A 136 13.72 5.68 -4.07
CA ALA A 136 14.85 4.98 -4.71
C ALA A 136 15.69 5.90 -5.61
N LEU A 137 15.28 7.16 -5.73
CA LEU A 137 15.90 8.20 -6.54
C LEU A 137 16.10 9.46 -5.70
N GLY A 138 17.22 10.16 -5.93
CA GLY A 138 17.67 11.24 -5.05
C GLY A 138 19.19 11.31 -4.93
N GLY A 139 19.69 12.16 -4.05
CA GLY A 139 21.13 12.37 -3.88
C GLY A 139 21.85 11.32 -3.04
N GLU A 140 21.17 10.69 -2.07
CA GLU A 140 21.75 9.67 -1.19
C GLU A 140 21.11 8.30 -1.42
N ARG A 141 21.72 7.22 -0.94
CA ARG A 141 21.22 5.83 -1.08
C ARG A 141 20.91 5.13 0.23
N ASP A 142 21.54 5.52 1.34
CA ASP A 142 21.36 4.86 2.64
C ASP A 142 19.96 5.04 3.25
N TRP A 143 19.19 5.95 2.67
CA TRP A 143 17.80 6.27 3.02
C TRP A 143 16.77 5.64 2.07
N ASP A 144 17.20 4.85 1.08
CA ASP A 144 16.27 4.30 0.10
C ASP A 144 15.32 3.32 0.81
N PHE A 145 14.02 3.41 0.53
CA PHE A 145 12.99 2.54 1.08
C PHE A 145 12.02 2.07 -0.01
N ASP A 146 11.51 0.85 0.15
CA ASP A 146 10.56 0.24 -0.79
C ASP A 146 9.13 0.74 -0.55
N TRP A 147 8.21 0.31 -1.41
CA TRP A 147 6.78 0.67 -1.35
C TRP A 147 6.18 0.62 0.06
N THR A 148 5.82 1.81 0.54
CA THR A 148 5.09 2.07 1.78
C THR A 148 3.64 2.37 1.41
N PRO A 149 2.66 1.54 1.85
CA PRO A 149 1.27 1.70 1.47
C PRO A 149 0.52 2.70 2.37
N PHE A 150 -0.28 3.55 1.74
CA PHE A 150 -1.26 4.45 2.33
C PHE A 150 -2.64 4.00 1.88
N THR A 151 -3.51 3.66 2.83
CA THR A 151 -4.85 3.13 2.50
C THR A 151 -5.76 4.29 2.13
N VAL A 152 -6.56 4.12 1.08
CA VAL A 152 -7.52 5.12 0.66
C VAL A 152 -8.94 4.67 1.00
N PRO A 153 -9.74 5.48 1.71
CA PRO A 153 -11.14 5.19 1.94
C PRO A 153 -11.92 4.98 0.63
N SER A 154 -12.81 3.98 0.64
CA SER A 154 -13.63 3.65 -0.52
C SER A 154 -14.44 4.85 -1.01
N CYS A 155 -14.55 4.98 -2.33
CA CYS A 155 -15.44 5.94 -3.01
C CYS A 155 -16.92 5.79 -2.70
N ASP A 156 -17.29 4.60 -2.25
CA ASP A 156 -18.66 4.17 -2.10
C ASP A 156 -18.90 3.66 -0.68
N PRO A 157 -20.08 3.94 -0.11
CA PRO A 157 -20.42 3.43 1.20
C PRO A 157 -20.58 1.91 1.13
N GLU A 158 -19.91 1.20 2.03
CA GLU A 158 -19.96 -0.26 2.09
C GLU A 158 -21.05 -0.74 3.04
N THR A 159 -21.37 0.08 4.04
CA THR A 159 -22.30 -0.25 5.11
C THR A 159 -23.38 0.81 5.26
N LYS A 160 -24.50 0.40 5.87
CA LYS A 160 -25.59 1.35 6.18
C LYS A 160 -25.16 2.40 7.19
N ASN A 161 -24.10 2.16 7.96
CA ASN A 161 -23.63 3.12 8.96
C ASN A 161 -22.88 4.26 8.29
N ASP A 162 -22.15 4.00 7.21
CA ASP A 162 -21.46 5.01 6.39
C ASP A 162 -22.45 6.03 5.82
N CYS A 163 -23.71 5.62 5.63
CA CYS A 163 -24.81 6.48 5.19
C CYS A 163 -25.48 7.31 6.29
N LYS A 164 -25.18 7.11 7.58
CA LYS A 164 -25.85 7.78 8.70
C LYS A 164 -25.12 9.05 9.10
N ASP A 165 -25.78 9.86 9.93
CA ASP A 165 -25.17 11.02 10.59
C ASP A 165 -24.48 12.01 9.64
N GLY A 166 -25.02 12.14 8.43
CA GLY A 166 -24.48 13.02 7.38
C GLY A 166 -23.49 12.34 6.43
N GLY A 167 -23.02 11.11 6.71
CA GLY A 167 -22.04 10.44 5.86
C GLY A 167 -22.51 10.21 4.42
N TRP A 168 -23.82 10.11 4.17
CA TRP A 168 -24.38 10.07 2.82
C TRP A 168 -24.04 11.30 1.96
N GLU A 169 -23.78 12.47 2.57
CA GLU A 169 -23.34 13.69 1.87
C GLU A 169 -21.90 13.56 1.37
N ALA A 170 -21.01 12.95 2.17
CA ALA A 170 -19.61 12.71 1.80
C ALA A 170 -19.49 11.80 0.57
N TYR A 171 -20.40 10.82 0.45
CA TYR A 171 -20.49 9.94 -0.73
C TYR A 171 -21.31 10.52 -1.90
N GLY A 172 -21.76 11.79 -1.80
CA GLY A 172 -22.47 12.49 -2.86
C GLY A 172 -23.93 12.08 -3.10
N PHE A 173 -24.57 11.37 -2.16
CA PHE A 173 -26.01 11.08 -2.26
C PHE A 173 -26.84 12.32 -1.90
N ARG A 174 -28.12 12.38 -2.32
CA ARG A 174 -29.00 13.53 -1.99
C ARG A 174 -29.74 13.38 -0.67
N ASN A 175 -29.80 12.17 -0.13
CA ASN A 175 -30.31 11.86 1.19
C ASN A 175 -29.86 10.47 1.65
N GLN A 176 -29.90 10.24 2.96
CA GLN A 176 -29.61 8.96 3.60
C GLN A 176 -30.37 7.77 2.98
N GLY A 177 -31.62 7.96 2.54
CA GLY A 177 -32.43 6.89 1.95
C GLY A 177 -31.86 6.35 0.64
N GLN A 178 -31.31 7.24 -0.20
CA GLN A 178 -30.64 6.84 -1.45
C GLN A 178 -29.34 6.09 -1.18
N CYS A 179 -28.51 6.59 -0.25
CA CYS A 179 -27.27 5.92 0.16
C CYS A 179 -27.55 4.52 0.71
N ILE A 180 -28.51 4.37 1.63
CA ILE A 180 -28.88 3.05 2.18
C ILE A 180 -29.43 2.13 1.09
N ARG A 181 -30.17 2.66 0.11
CA ARG A 181 -30.62 1.88 -1.04
C ARG A 181 -29.45 1.39 -1.88
N TYR A 182 -28.44 2.24 -2.13
CA TYR A 182 -27.22 1.85 -2.82
C TYR A 182 -26.55 0.68 -2.10
N VAL A 183 -26.23 0.83 -0.81
CA VAL A 183 -25.62 -0.24 0.01
C VAL A 183 -26.42 -1.56 -0.05
N ASN A 184 -27.75 -1.50 0.00
CA ASN A 184 -28.57 -2.73 -0.04
C ASN A 184 -28.65 -3.39 -1.42
N THR A 185 -28.45 -2.63 -2.51
CA THR A 185 -28.84 -3.09 -3.85
C THR A 185 -27.77 -2.96 -4.92
N GLY A 186 -26.67 -2.25 -4.64
CA GLY A 186 -25.64 -1.85 -5.61
C GLY A 186 -26.16 -0.91 -6.72
N LYS A 187 -27.38 -0.38 -6.60
CA LYS A 187 -27.98 0.48 -7.63
C LYS A 187 -27.71 1.93 -7.30
N ASP A 188 -26.81 2.55 -8.07
CA ASP A 188 -26.51 3.97 -7.96
C ASP A 188 -27.74 4.83 -8.32
N SER A 189 -27.99 5.83 -7.49
CA SER A 189 -29.10 6.78 -7.64
C SER A 189 -28.74 8.20 -7.18
N ARG A 190 -27.43 8.49 -7.09
CA ARG A 190 -26.89 9.83 -6.84
C ARG A 190 -27.45 10.83 -7.87
#